data_AF-A0A7X4E540-F1
#
_entry.id   AF-A0A7X4E540-F1
#
_cell.length_a   1.000
_cell.length_b   1.000
_cell.length_c   1.000
_cell.angle_alpha   90.00
_cell.angle_beta   90.00
_cell.angle_gamma   90.00
#
_symmetry.space_group_name_H-M   'P 1'
#
loop_
_entity.id
_entity.type
_entity.pdbx_description
1 polymer ?
#
loop_
_entity_poly.entity_id
_entity_poly.type
_entity_poly.pdbx_seq_one_letter_code
_entity_poly.pdbx_strand_id
1 'polypeptide(L)'
;MVTEATRRAVWNDLLDVTRVARYAEAMGSQYRLRHLSIRLGLLVAASGSMATLLDALGGHWRIGFGLAIAALIAADFMLDYATKIAVLSSTKRECNVLEAEWRELWLDVDSPESTDAEIRRRSRELGRQFERATSPMDEQVRVSNRTNVRCTTAAFKVTREQYASSP
;
A
#
# COMPACT_ATOMS: atom_id res chain seq x y z
N MET A 1 23.37 19.73 20.24
CA MET A 1 21.90 19.78 20.44
C MET A 1 21.21 19.84 19.10
N VAL A 2 20.14 19.06 18.94
CA VAL A 2 19.32 19.00 17.73
C VAL A 2 18.39 20.21 17.66
N THR A 3 18.20 20.76 16.46
CA THR A 3 17.31 21.90 16.25
C THR A 3 15.85 21.47 16.19
N GLU A 4 14.94 22.33 16.64
CA GLU A 4 13.49 22.11 16.55
C GLU A 4 13.03 21.88 15.10
N ALA A 5 13.68 22.53 14.12
CA ALA A 5 13.42 22.29 12.71
C ALA A 5 13.75 20.85 12.28
N THR A 6 14.88 20.32 12.75
CA THR A 6 15.29 18.93 12.46
C THR A 6 14.41 17.93 13.19
N ARG A 7 14.04 18.20 14.44
CA ARG A 7 13.04 17.41 15.17
C ARG A 7 11.74 17.30 14.36
N ARG A 8 11.15 18.42 13.93
CA ARG A 8 9.91 18.38 13.13
C ARG A 8 10.07 17.65 11.80
N ALA A 9 11.21 17.77 11.13
CA ALA A 9 11.47 17.07 9.88
C ALA A 9 11.46 15.54 10.10
N VAL A 10 12.22 15.04 11.08
CA VAL A 10 12.26 13.61 11.42
C VAL A 10 10.88 13.07 11.80
N TRP A 11 10.11 13.86 12.56
CA TRP A 11 8.73 13.50 12.93
C TRP A 11 7.81 13.36 11.70
N ASN A 12 7.88 14.33 10.79
CA ASN A 12 7.07 14.30 9.57
C ASN A 12 7.47 13.14 8.66
N ASP A 13 8.76 12.86 8.52
CA ASP A 13 9.26 11.73 7.73
C ASP A 13 8.78 10.40 8.32
N LEU A 14 8.84 10.23 9.64
CA LEU A 14 8.29 9.05 10.34
C LEU A 14 6.78 8.89 10.08
N LEU A 15 6.01 9.98 10.14
CA LEU A 15 4.58 9.98 9.83
C LEU A 15 4.32 9.56 8.38
N ASP A 16 5.13 10.04 7.44
CA ASP A 16 5.00 9.73 6.02
C ASP A 16 5.30 8.26 5.73
N VAL A 17 6.35 7.69 6.33
CA VAL A 17 6.63 6.24 6.22
C VAL A 17 5.48 5.40 6.77
N THR A 18 4.99 5.75 7.97
CA THR A 18 3.86 5.06 8.61
C THR A 18 2.60 5.15 7.75
N ARG A 19 2.33 6.31 7.15
CA ARG A 19 1.22 6.53 6.23
C ARG A 19 1.32 5.62 5.01
N VAL A 20 2.50 5.56 4.38
CA VAL A 20 2.69 4.78 3.15
C VAL A 20 2.60 3.28 3.42
N ALA A 21 3.15 2.78 4.53
CA ALA A 21 2.98 1.38 4.93
C ALA A 21 1.49 0.98 5.03
N ARG A 22 0.68 1.82 5.70
CA ARG A 22 -0.77 1.64 5.84
C ARG A 22 -1.51 1.77 4.52
N TYR A 23 -1.11 2.73 3.69
CA TYR A 23 -1.69 2.91 2.36
C TYR A 23 -1.45 1.68 1.49
N ALA A 24 -0.23 1.15 1.50
CA ALA A 24 0.14 -0.02 0.73
C ALA A 24 -0.65 -1.27 1.16
N GLU A 25 -0.84 -1.45 2.46
CA GLU A 25 -1.73 -2.49 3.00
C GLU A 25 -3.18 -2.33 2.54
N ALA A 26 -3.75 -1.14 2.70
CA ALA A 26 -5.15 -0.88 2.36
C ALA A 26 -5.40 -1.11 0.86
N MET A 27 -4.54 -0.56 -0.01
CA MET A 27 -4.65 -0.77 -1.46
C MET A 27 -4.39 -2.24 -1.85
N GLY A 28 -3.40 -2.89 -1.22
CA GLY A 28 -3.07 -4.29 -1.48
C GLY A 28 -4.25 -5.21 -1.17
N SER A 29 -4.96 -4.95 -0.06
CA SER A 29 -6.17 -5.70 0.30
C SER A 29 -7.30 -5.52 -0.73
N GLN A 30 -7.51 -4.29 -1.23
CA GLN A 30 -8.54 -4.00 -2.23
C GLN A 30 -8.24 -4.68 -3.56
N TYR A 31 -6.98 -4.63 -4.02
CA TYR A 31 -6.57 -5.32 -5.25
C TYR A 31 -6.64 -6.83 -5.10
N ARG A 32 -6.25 -7.39 -3.94
CA ARG A 32 -6.40 -8.82 -3.67
C ARG A 32 -7.86 -9.25 -3.73
N LEU A 33 -8.77 -8.47 -3.15
CA LEU A 33 -10.20 -8.76 -3.21
C LEU A 33 -10.73 -8.72 -4.65
N ARG A 34 -10.39 -7.68 -5.42
CA ARG A 34 -10.79 -7.57 -6.84
C ARG A 34 -10.26 -8.71 -7.70
N HIS A 35 -8.99 -9.05 -7.53
CA HIS A 35 -8.34 -10.15 -8.22
C HIS A 35 -9.00 -11.50 -7.88
N LEU A 36 -9.30 -11.73 -6.61
CA LEU A 36 -10.03 -12.92 -6.16
C LEU A 36 -11.45 -12.96 -6.76
N SER A 37 -12.17 -11.83 -6.78
CA SER A 37 -13.52 -11.76 -7.37
C SER A 37 -13.53 -12.12 -8.86
N ILE A 38 -12.56 -11.64 -9.65
CA ILE A 38 -12.42 -11.99 -11.07
C ILE A 38 -12.20 -13.49 -11.23
N ARG A 39 -11.25 -14.06 -10.48
CA ARG A 39 -10.93 -15.49 -10.54
C ARG A 39 -12.09 -16.39 -10.11
N LEU A 40 -12.82 -16.00 -9.07
CA LEU A 40 -14.03 -16.71 -8.65
C LEU A 40 -15.11 -16.66 -9.73
N GLY A 41 -15.30 -15.50 -10.37
CA GLY A 41 -16.22 -15.36 -11.51
C GLY A 41 -15.84 -16.29 -12.67
N LEU A 42 -14.56 -16.36 -13.02
CA LEU A 42 -14.05 -17.27 -14.05
C LEU A 42 -14.22 -18.76 -13.66
N LEU A 43 -13.98 -19.10 -12.39
CA LEU A 43 -14.15 -20.46 -11.89
C LEU A 43 -15.61 -20.91 -11.91
N VAL A 44 -16.54 -20.03 -11.51
CA VAL A 44 -17.98 -20.29 -11.62
C VAL A 44 -18.38 -20.43 -13.09
N ALA A 45 -17.88 -19.55 -13.97
CA ALA A 45 -18.16 -19.61 -15.40
C ALA A 45 -17.65 -20.91 -16.06
N ALA A 46 -16.53 -21.44 -15.60
CA ALA A 46 -15.95 -22.69 -16.07
C ALA A 46 -16.60 -23.96 -15.46
N SER A 47 -17.53 -23.81 -14.51
CA SER A 47 -18.17 -24.95 -13.86
C SER A 47 -19.20 -25.64 -14.77
N GLY A 48 -19.33 -26.97 -14.64
CA GLY A 48 -20.34 -27.74 -15.38
C GLY A 48 -21.79 -27.34 -15.06
N SER A 49 -22.04 -26.83 -13.85
CA SER A 49 -23.34 -26.26 -13.47
C SER A 49 -23.67 -25.00 -14.27
N MET A 50 -22.68 -24.20 -14.67
CA MET A 50 -22.94 -23.04 -15.51
C MET A 50 -23.22 -23.44 -16.96
N ALA A 51 -22.53 -24.46 -17.47
CA ALA A 51 -22.79 -24.99 -18.81
C ALA A 51 -24.23 -25.51 -18.96
N THR A 52 -24.69 -26.30 -17.99
CA THR A 52 -26.09 -26.80 -17.96
C THR A 52 -27.12 -25.67 -17.86
N LEU A 53 -26.83 -24.62 -17.09
CA LEU A 53 -27.71 -23.46 -16.93
C LEU A 53 -27.78 -22.61 -18.21
N LEU A 54 -26.67 -22.48 -18.95
CA LEU A 54 -26.62 -21.80 -20.25
C LEU A 54 -27.31 -22.58 -21.37
N ASP A 55 -27.27 -23.91 -21.33
CA ASP A 55 -28.01 -24.76 -22.28
C ASP A 55 -29.52 -24.67 -22.08
N ALA A 56 -29.98 -24.40 -20.85
CA ALA A 56 -31.39 -24.13 -20.56
C ALA A 56 -31.83 -22.71 -20.97
N LEU A 57 -30.90 -21.80 -21.25
CA LEU A 57 -31.16 -20.42 -21.66
C LEU A 57 -31.13 -20.27 -23.19
N GLY A 58 -31.94 -19.36 -23.72
CA GLY A 58 -31.99 -19.08 -25.17
C GLY A 58 -30.66 -18.55 -25.74
N GLY A 59 -30.45 -18.70 -27.06
CA GLY A 59 -29.17 -18.41 -27.72
C GLY A 59 -28.59 -17.00 -27.49
N HIS A 60 -29.41 -15.98 -27.27
CA HIS A 60 -28.96 -14.61 -26.97
C HIS A 60 -28.28 -14.49 -25.60
N TRP A 61 -28.71 -15.26 -24.60
CA TRP A 61 -28.06 -15.30 -23.27
C TRP A 61 -26.69 -15.96 -23.32
N ARG A 62 -26.51 -16.98 -24.17
CA ARG A 62 -25.21 -17.64 -24.38
C ARG A 62 -24.17 -16.68 -24.95
N ILE A 63 -24.58 -15.84 -25.91
CA ILE A 63 -23.70 -14.82 -26.51
C ILE A 63 -23.32 -13.76 -25.47
N GLY A 64 -24.30 -13.23 -24.73
CA GLY A 64 -24.05 -12.23 -23.68
C GLY A 64 -23.12 -12.77 -22.58
N PHE A 65 -23.30 -14.03 -22.18
CA PHE A 65 -22.44 -14.67 -21.19
C PHE A 65 -21.01 -14.91 -21.71
N GLY A 66 -20.85 -15.35 -22.96
CA GLY A 66 -19.55 -15.45 -23.61
C GLY A 66 -18.79 -14.13 -23.65
N LEU A 67 -19.49 -13.02 -23.94
CA LEU A 67 -18.91 -11.68 -23.90
C LEU A 67 -18.48 -11.28 -22.48
N ALA A 68 -19.29 -11.60 -21.47
CA ALA A 68 -18.96 -11.32 -20.07
C ALA A 68 -17.72 -12.09 -19.59
N ILE A 69 -17.56 -13.37 -19.96
CA ILE A 69 -16.36 -14.15 -19.66
C ILE A 69 -15.14 -13.53 -20.35
N ALA A 70 -15.24 -13.22 -21.65
CA ALA A 70 -14.15 -12.61 -22.39
C ALA A 70 -13.71 -11.28 -21.76
N ALA A 71 -14.67 -10.47 -21.29
CA ALA A 71 -14.39 -9.24 -20.56
C ALA A 71 -13.69 -9.50 -19.21
N LEU A 72 -14.06 -10.54 -18.47
CA LEU A 72 -13.39 -10.92 -17.22
C LEU A 72 -11.96 -11.42 -17.45
N ILE A 73 -11.73 -12.22 -18.49
CA ILE A 73 -10.38 -12.66 -18.88
C ILE A 73 -9.54 -11.44 -19.28
N ALA A 74 -10.08 -10.56 -20.13
CA ALA A 74 -9.40 -9.33 -20.52
C ALA A 74 -9.09 -8.45 -19.30
N ALA A 75 -10.01 -8.33 -18.35
CA ALA A 75 -9.79 -7.60 -17.10
C ALA A 75 -8.69 -8.23 -16.23
N ASP A 76 -8.63 -9.55 -16.12
CA ASP A 76 -7.58 -10.25 -15.36
C ASP A 76 -6.18 -9.95 -15.94
N PHE A 77 -6.05 -9.98 -17.27
CA PHE A 77 -4.80 -9.67 -17.96
C PHE A 77 -4.46 -8.17 -17.96
N MET A 78 -5.41 -7.30 -18.28
CA MET A 78 -5.13 -5.87 -18.47
C MET A 78 -4.94 -5.11 -17.15
N LEU A 79 -5.64 -5.50 -16.08
CA LEU A 79 -5.57 -4.79 -14.81
C LEU A 79 -4.32 -5.16 -14.00
N ASP A 80 -3.68 -6.28 -14.34
CA ASP A 80 -2.45 -6.81 -13.76
C ASP A 80 -2.40 -6.65 -12.22
N TYR A 81 -3.48 -7.11 -11.57
CA TYR A 81 -3.59 -6.98 -10.12
C TYR A 81 -2.51 -7.79 -9.39
N ALA A 82 -2.01 -8.86 -9.99
CA ALA A 82 -0.94 -9.67 -9.43
C ALA A 82 0.34 -8.84 -9.20
N THR A 83 0.82 -8.12 -10.23
CA THR A 83 1.98 -7.24 -10.12
C THR A 83 1.73 -6.11 -9.12
N LYS A 84 0.56 -5.46 -9.17
CA LYS A 84 0.22 -4.38 -8.24
C LYS A 84 0.21 -4.86 -6.78
N ILE A 85 -0.32 -6.05 -6.51
CA ILE A 85 -0.29 -6.65 -5.16
C ILE A 85 1.15 -6.95 -4.72
N ALA A 86 1.99 -7.49 -5.60
CA ALA A 86 3.38 -7.80 -5.30
C ALA A 86 4.17 -6.52 -4.93
N VAL A 87 4.04 -5.48 -5.74
CA VAL A 87 4.64 -4.17 -5.50
C VAL A 87 4.19 -3.61 -4.15
N LEU A 88 2.88 -3.55 -3.90
CA LEU A 88 2.35 -3.04 -2.63
C LEU A 88 2.79 -3.86 -1.42
N SER A 89 2.93 -5.17 -1.56
CA SER A 89 3.43 -6.04 -0.51
C SER A 89 4.93 -5.80 -0.23
N SER A 90 5.74 -5.55 -1.26
CA SER A 90 7.16 -5.23 -1.11
C SER A 90 7.32 -3.86 -0.45
N THR A 91 6.64 -2.83 -0.97
CA THR A 91 6.67 -1.48 -0.40
C THR A 91 6.22 -1.47 1.05
N LYS A 92 5.15 -2.21 1.41
CA LYS A 92 4.74 -2.35 2.82
C LYS A 92 5.85 -2.95 3.68
N ARG A 93 6.48 -4.04 3.22
CA ARG A 93 7.54 -4.72 3.96
C ARG A 93 8.73 -3.78 4.19
N GLU A 94 9.17 -3.09 3.16
CA GLU A 94 10.29 -2.14 3.23
C GLU A 94 9.95 -0.94 4.11
N CYS A 95 8.74 -0.37 3.97
CA CYS A 95 8.30 0.72 4.83
C CYS A 95 8.20 0.31 6.31
N ASN A 96 7.82 -0.92 6.63
CA ASN A 96 7.80 -1.40 8.02
C ASN A 96 9.21 -1.49 8.63
N VAL A 97 10.22 -1.87 7.84
CA VAL A 97 11.62 -1.88 8.28
C VAL A 97 12.09 -0.44 8.50
N LEU A 98 11.85 0.43 7.52
CA LEU A 98 12.20 1.86 7.63
C LEU A 98 11.46 2.55 8.76
N GLU A 99 10.20 2.20 9.03
CA GLU A 99 9.44 2.73 10.17
C GLU A 99 10.19 2.42 11.47
N ALA A 100 10.69 1.19 11.66
CA ALA A 100 11.50 0.86 12.84
C ALA A 100 12.77 1.72 12.93
N GLU A 101 13.51 1.90 11.85
CA GLU A 101 14.72 2.73 11.81
C GLU A 101 14.43 4.22 12.06
N TRP A 102 13.34 4.74 11.51
CA TRP A 102 12.89 6.12 11.77
C TRP A 102 12.44 6.32 13.21
N ARG A 103 11.87 5.29 13.84
CA ARG A 103 11.51 5.33 15.26
C ARG A 103 12.75 5.36 16.14
N GLU A 104 13.77 4.57 15.83
CA GLU A 104 15.06 4.64 16.54
C GLU A 104 15.68 6.03 16.38
N LEU A 105 15.69 6.57 15.16
CA LEU A 105 16.20 7.92 14.92
C LEU A 105 15.41 8.98 15.68
N TRP A 106 14.09 8.82 15.83
CA TRP A 106 13.26 9.73 16.62
C TRP A 106 13.63 9.73 18.10
N LEU A 107 13.95 8.57 18.68
CA LEU A 107 14.43 8.48 20.06
C LEU A 107 15.81 9.15 20.22
N ASP A 108 16.67 9.04 19.21
CA ASP A 108 18.00 9.67 19.21
C ASP A 108 17.93 11.21 19.11
N VAL A 109 16.84 11.79 18.57
CA VAL A 109 16.68 13.25 18.48
C VAL A 109 16.77 13.94 19.85
N ASP A 110 16.31 13.25 20.90
CA ASP A 110 16.28 13.78 22.27
C ASP A 110 17.49 13.37 23.10
N SER A 111 18.41 12.59 22.53
CA SER A 111 19.64 12.18 23.19
C SER A 111 20.59 13.38 23.38
N PRO A 112 21.15 13.57 24.58
CA PRO A 112 22.12 14.63 24.84
C PRO A 112 23.43 14.46 24.04
N GLU A 113 23.72 13.25 23.59
CA GLU A 113 24.92 12.91 22.81
C GLU A 113 24.75 13.20 21.31
N SER A 114 23.51 13.37 20.84
CA SER A 114 23.23 13.52 19.41
C SER A 114 23.44 14.95 18.90
N THR A 115 24.05 15.03 17.71
CA THR A 115 24.29 16.29 17.02
C THR A 115 23.29 16.49 15.87
N ASP A 116 22.89 17.74 15.64
CA ASP A 116 21.95 18.10 14.56
C ASP A 116 22.45 17.61 13.18
N ALA A 117 23.76 17.74 12.92
CA ALA A 117 24.38 17.32 11.67
C ALA A 117 24.29 15.79 11.46
N GLU A 118 24.45 15.01 12.51
CA GLU A 118 24.36 13.55 12.48
C GLU A 118 22.92 13.08 12.22
N ILE A 119 21.96 13.63 12.96
CA ILE A 119 20.54 13.32 12.79
C ILE A 119 20.10 13.66 11.35
N ARG A 120 20.48 14.83 10.83
CA ARG A 120 20.21 15.20 9.43
C ARG A 120 20.88 14.29 8.42
N ARG A 121 22.05 13.73 8.72
CA ARG A 121 22.72 12.77 7.84
C ARG A 121 21.93 11.46 7.78
N ARG A 122 21.58 10.90 8.95
CA ARG A 122 20.80 9.66 9.07
C ARG A 122 19.41 9.82 8.45
N SER A 123 18.69 10.90 8.76
CA SER A 123 17.38 11.22 8.16
C SER A 123 17.44 11.27 6.63
N ARG A 124 18.45 11.92 6.04
CA ARG A 124 18.62 11.94 4.57
C ARG A 124 18.89 10.56 3.98
N GLU A 125 19.65 9.73 4.67
CA GLU A 125 19.93 8.36 4.23
C GLU A 125 18.67 7.50 4.26
N LEU A 126 17.90 7.55 5.34
CA LEU A 126 16.60 6.89 5.46
C LEU A 126 15.60 7.42 4.43
N GLY A 127 15.60 8.73 4.15
CA GLY A 127 14.77 9.34 3.11
C GLY A 127 15.05 8.76 1.72
N ARG A 128 16.31 8.58 1.35
CA ARG A 128 16.68 7.92 0.07
C ARG A 128 16.32 6.45 0.03
N GLN A 129 16.33 5.76 1.16
CA GLN A 129 15.85 4.38 1.22
C GLN A 129 14.34 4.31 1.04
N PHE A 130 13.62 5.25 1.66
CA PHE A 130 12.18 5.38 1.53
C PHE A 130 11.75 5.68 0.08
N GLU A 131 12.36 6.66 -0.57
CA GLU A 131 12.09 6.98 -1.98
C GLU A 131 12.30 5.77 -2.90
N ARG A 132 13.36 4.98 -2.67
CA ARG A 132 13.62 3.75 -3.43
C ARG A 132 12.56 2.68 -3.19
N ALA A 133 12.11 2.53 -1.95
CA ALA A 133 11.07 1.57 -1.57
C ALA A 133 9.69 1.92 -2.14
N THR A 134 9.40 3.20 -2.34
CA THR A 134 8.10 3.69 -2.82
C THR A 134 8.06 3.94 -4.33
N SER A 135 9.20 4.16 -4.99
CA SER A 135 9.26 4.42 -6.44
C SER A 135 8.49 3.39 -7.29
N PRO A 136 8.60 2.06 -7.06
CA PRO A 136 7.82 1.08 -7.82
C PRO A 136 6.29 1.24 -7.62
N MET A 137 5.87 1.66 -6.43
CA MET A 137 4.46 1.91 -6.13
C MET A 137 3.95 3.11 -6.93
N ASP A 138 4.73 4.19 -7.05
CA ASP A 138 4.35 5.40 -7.79
C ASP A 138 4.16 5.14 -9.28
N GLU A 139 4.96 4.23 -9.86
CA GLU A 139 4.84 3.84 -11.26
C GLU A 139 3.65 2.91 -11.52
N GLN A 140 3.42 1.97 -10.61
CA GLN A 140 2.49 0.85 -10.85
C GLN A 140 1.09 1.08 -10.26
N VAL A 141 0.96 1.94 -9.26
CA VAL A 141 -0.27 2.07 -8.47
C VAL A 141 -0.82 3.49 -8.58
N ARG A 142 -2.03 3.59 -9.14
CA ARG A 142 -2.74 4.87 -9.14
C ARG A 142 -3.16 5.23 -7.72
N VAL A 143 -2.74 6.41 -7.27
CA VAL A 143 -3.07 6.91 -5.93
C VAL A 143 -4.57 7.18 -5.80
N SER A 144 -5.18 6.61 -4.76
CA SER A 144 -6.55 6.90 -4.35
C SER A 144 -6.54 7.98 -3.28
N ASN A 145 -6.98 9.21 -3.62
CA ASN A 145 -7.03 10.33 -2.69
C ASN A 145 -7.83 10.00 -1.42
N ARG A 146 -8.96 9.29 -1.56
CA ARG A 146 -9.79 8.90 -0.41
C ARG A 146 -9.05 7.93 0.53
N THR A 147 -8.34 6.94 -0.04
CA THR A 147 -7.57 5.99 0.76
C THR A 147 -6.37 6.68 1.41
N ASN A 148 -5.68 7.55 0.68
CA ASN A 148 -4.55 8.33 1.17
C ASN A 148 -4.94 9.18 2.39
N VAL A 149 -5.99 10.00 2.29
CA VAL A 149 -6.49 10.81 3.41
C VAL A 149 -6.79 9.97 4.64
N ARG A 150 -7.48 8.83 4.48
CA ARG A 150 -7.77 7.92 5.60
C ARG A 150 -6.50 7.36 6.25
N CYS A 151 -5.53 6.94 5.45
CA CYS A 151 -4.27 6.41 5.94
C CYS A 151 -3.42 7.48 6.63
N THR A 152 -3.45 8.73 6.15
CA THR A 152 -2.81 9.88 6.82
C THR A 152 -3.40 10.10 8.22
N THR A 153 -4.73 10.15 8.34
CA THR A 153 -5.40 10.33 9.64
C THR A 153 -5.10 9.17 10.59
N ALA A 154 -5.08 7.93 10.08
CA ALA A 154 -4.77 6.75 10.88
C ALA A 154 -3.31 6.70 11.33
N ALA A 155 -2.36 7.04 10.44
CA ALA A 155 -0.94 7.14 10.78
C ALA A 155 -0.73 8.20 11.86
N PHE A 156 -1.26 9.40 11.67
CA PHE A 156 -1.19 10.46 12.66
C PHE A 156 -1.77 10.03 14.00
N LYS A 157 -2.92 9.36 14.02
CA LYS A 157 -3.53 8.86 15.26
C LYS A 157 -2.63 7.85 15.97
N VAL A 158 -2.15 6.82 15.27
CA VAL A 158 -1.33 5.77 15.91
C VAL A 158 0.03 6.28 16.35
N THR A 159 0.71 7.05 15.52
CA THR A 159 2.00 7.65 15.88
C THR A 159 1.81 8.61 17.05
N ARG A 160 0.75 9.44 17.06
CA ARG A 160 0.45 10.29 18.22
C ARG A 160 0.14 9.49 19.48
N GLU A 161 -0.66 8.43 19.42
CA GLU A 161 -0.98 7.58 20.59
C GLU A 161 0.27 6.87 21.13
N GLN A 162 1.17 6.41 20.25
CA GLN A 162 2.42 5.76 20.64
C GLN A 162 3.45 6.72 21.26
N TYR A 163 3.45 7.99 20.86
CA TYR A 163 4.44 8.98 21.31
C TYR A 163 3.85 10.10 22.19
N ALA A 164 2.55 10.08 22.52
CA ALA A 164 1.95 10.97 23.50
C ALA A 164 2.48 10.76 24.94
N SER A 165 3.22 9.67 25.15
CA SER A 165 3.87 9.29 26.41
C SER A 165 5.40 9.39 26.38
N SER A 166 6.00 9.82 25.26
CA SER A 166 7.43 10.17 25.24
C SER A 166 7.57 11.62 25.71
N PRO A 167 8.26 11.85 26.84
CA PRO A 167 8.36 13.17 27.49
C PRO A 167 9.06 14.23 26.63
#